data_AF-U9SWW0-F1
#
_entry.id   AF-U9SWW0-F1
#
_cell.length_a   1.000
_cell.length_b   1.000
_cell.length_c   1.000
_cell.angle_alpha   90.00
_cell.angle_beta   90.00
_cell.angle_gamma   90.00
#
_symmetry.space_group_name_H-M   'P 1'
#
loop_
_entity.id
_entity.type
_entity.pdbx_description
1 polymer ?
#
loop_
_entity_poly.entity_id
_entity_poly.type
_entity_poly.pdbx_seq_one_letter_code
_entity_poly.pdbx_strand_id
1 'polypeptide(L)'
;MSNEKSFKDTDSLKNSRLKEAKDTIVDTSNFALEAVSNIGEAVGPYLPLITAVASLTQQIVKAYESAQYNKKSCAVLLERVQAAEIAVQALNRRKQENEKNFRNQSYYYSFERFVAILREIKGFIQDVTHLSGYENLFQVFTLKKDFNN
;
A
#
# COMPACT_ATOMS: atom_id res chain seq x y z
N MET A 1 40.97 6.67 35.82
CA MET A 1 41.71 6.37 34.57
C MET A 1 41.11 5.08 34.02
N SER A 2 39.92 5.10 33.41
CA SER A 2 39.49 5.68 32.12
C SER A 2 39.83 4.79 30.92
N ASN A 3 38.75 4.23 30.36
CA ASN A 3 38.47 3.92 28.95
C ASN A 3 39.39 2.97 28.17
N GLU A 4 39.05 1.67 28.18
CA GLU A 4 39.48 0.77 27.09
C GLU A 4 38.45 -0.30 26.69
N LYS A 5 37.16 -0.12 27.04
CA LYS A 5 36.08 -1.04 26.60
C LYS A 5 35.17 -0.46 25.49
N SER A 6 35.48 0.73 24.99
CA SER A 6 34.62 1.45 24.03
C SER A 6 35.01 1.27 22.55
N PHE A 7 36.12 0.59 22.23
CA PHE A 7 36.66 0.61 20.85
C PHE A 7 36.36 -0.66 20.03
N LYS A 8 36.00 -1.79 20.64
CA LYS A 8 35.76 -3.07 19.91
C LYS A 8 34.31 -3.31 19.48
N ASP A 9 33.32 -2.66 20.10
CA ASP A 9 31.91 -2.88 19.78
C ASP A 9 31.39 -2.02 18.62
N THR A 10 32.13 -0.98 18.22
CA THR A 10 31.74 -0.10 17.11
C THR A 10 32.01 -0.70 15.73
N ASP A 11 32.99 -1.60 15.60
CA ASP A 11 33.37 -2.19 14.32
C ASP A 11 32.46 -3.36 13.92
N SER A 12 31.92 -4.09 14.90
CA SER A 12 30.94 -5.15 14.67
C SER A 12 29.59 -4.59 14.21
N LEU A 13 29.15 -3.47 14.81
CA LEU A 13 27.91 -2.77 14.46
C LEU A 13 28.00 -2.04 13.11
N LYS A 14 29.18 -1.54 12.72
CA LYS A 14 29.40 -0.95 11.39
C LYS A 14 29.39 -2.03 10.30
N ASN A 15 29.94 -3.21 10.57
CA ASN A 15 29.89 -4.33 9.63
C ASN A 15 28.48 -4.89 9.43
N SER A 16 27.63 -4.92 10.45
CA SER A 16 26.23 -5.35 10.30
C SER A 16 25.40 -4.36 9.47
N ARG A 17 25.56 -3.04 9.71
CA ARG A 17 24.89 -2.00 8.90
C ARG A 17 25.40 -1.93 7.47
N LEU A 18 26.69 -2.18 7.24
CA LEU A 18 27.26 -2.27 5.89
C LEU A 18 26.74 -3.52 5.15
N LYS A 19 26.41 -4.58 5.86
CA LYS A 19 25.78 -5.79 5.30
C LYS A 19 24.30 -5.53 4.96
N GLU A 20 23.53 -4.91 5.85
CA GLU A 20 22.13 -4.50 5.60
C GLU A 20 22.01 -3.50 4.45
N ALA A 21 22.93 -2.54 4.34
CA ALA A 21 22.97 -1.60 3.22
C ALA A 21 23.32 -2.31 1.90
N LYS A 22 24.21 -3.31 1.92
CA LYS A 22 24.53 -4.13 0.74
C LYS A 22 23.34 -4.98 0.30
N ASP A 23 22.62 -5.60 1.23
CA ASP A 23 21.43 -6.41 0.92
C ASP A 23 20.28 -5.54 0.39
N THR A 24 20.11 -4.32 0.91
CA THR A 24 19.10 -3.34 0.42
C THR A 24 19.45 -2.79 -0.98
N ILE A 25 20.73 -2.58 -1.28
CA ILE A 25 21.21 -2.17 -2.61
C ILE A 25 21.07 -3.31 -3.62
N VAL A 26 21.35 -4.56 -3.19
CA VAL A 26 21.18 -5.77 -4.02
C VAL A 26 19.72 -5.99 -4.42
N ASP A 27 18.75 -5.73 -3.54
CA ASP A 27 17.32 -5.83 -3.89
C ASP A 27 16.86 -4.75 -4.87
N THR A 28 17.38 -3.52 -4.75
CA THR A 28 17.06 -2.42 -5.68
C THR A 28 17.70 -2.65 -7.06
N SER A 29 18.90 -3.26 -7.09
CA SER A 29 19.60 -3.58 -8.34
C SER A 29 19.08 -4.86 -9.00
N ASN A 30 18.51 -5.81 -8.25
CA ASN A 30 17.80 -6.96 -8.81
C ASN A 30 16.52 -6.56 -9.56
N PHE A 31 15.80 -5.53 -9.09
CA PHE A 31 14.65 -4.98 -9.83
C PHE A 31 15.06 -4.35 -11.17
N ALA A 32 16.25 -3.74 -11.23
CA ALA A 32 16.77 -3.13 -12.46
C ALA A 32 17.43 -4.13 -13.43
N LEU A 33 17.92 -5.28 -12.95
CA LEU A 33 18.66 -6.28 -13.75
C LEU A 33 17.79 -7.35 -14.42
N GLU A 34 16.50 -7.47 -14.06
CA GLU A 34 15.57 -8.36 -14.78
C GLU A 34 15.07 -7.78 -16.12
N ALA A 35 15.48 -6.56 -16.47
CA ALA A 35 15.08 -5.85 -17.68
C ALA A 35 15.77 -6.35 -18.98
N VAL A 36 16.57 -7.41 -18.94
CA VAL A 36 17.23 -8.01 -20.12
C VAL A 36 16.67 -9.40 -20.48
N SER A 37 15.50 -9.76 -19.93
CA SER A 37 14.76 -10.97 -20.32
C SER A 37 13.44 -10.59 -20.99
N ASN A 38 12.96 -11.41 -21.95
CA ASN A 38 11.66 -11.25 -22.63
C ASN A 38 10.50 -10.98 -21.64
N ILE A 39 10.60 -11.47 -20.40
CA ILE A 39 9.62 -11.24 -19.33
C ILE A 39 9.53 -9.77 -18.88
N GLY A 40 10.66 -9.05 -18.89
CA GLY A 40 10.73 -7.65 -18.45
C GLY A 40 9.89 -6.73 -19.32
N GLU A 41 9.87 -6.98 -20.64
CA GLU A 41 9.02 -6.26 -21.60
C GLU A 41 7.53 -6.50 -21.33
N ALA A 42 7.15 -7.75 -21.01
CA ALA A 42 5.74 -8.09 -20.74
C ALA A 42 5.25 -7.50 -19.42
N VAL A 43 6.08 -7.50 -18.38
CA VAL A 43 5.69 -7.05 -17.02
C VAL A 43 5.84 -5.54 -16.87
N GLY A 44 6.76 -4.90 -17.60
CA GLY A 44 7.06 -3.47 -17.51
C GLY A 44 5.82 -2.55 -17.45
N PRO A 45 4.83 -2.71 -18.35
CA PRO A 45 3.61 -1.91 -18.32
C PRO A 45 2.78 -2.03 -17.04
N TYR A 46 2.88 -3.14 -16.31
CA TYR A 46 2.13 -3.40 -15.09
C TYR A 46 2.82 -2.83 -13.83
N LEU A 47 4.11 -2.49 -13.89
CA LEU A 47 4.84 -2.00 -12.73
C LEU A 47 4.19 -0.75 -12.11
N PRO A 48 3.79 0.29 -12.86
CA PRO A 48 3.08 1.43 -12.30
C PRO A 48 1.76 1.04 -11.64
N LEU A 49 1.04 0.05 -12.19
CA LEU A 49 -0.22 -0.43 -11.64
C LEU A 49 -0.01 -1.21 -10.33
N ILE A 50 1.02 -2.07 -10.26
CA ILE A 50 1.40 -2.80 -9.04
C ILE A 50 1.79 -1.82 -7.94
N THR A 51 2.58 -0.80 -8.25
CA THR A 51 2.92 0.27 -7.30
C THR A 51 1.67 1.04 -6.86
N ALA A 52 0.73 1.31 -7.77
CA ALA A 52 -0.52 1.97 -7.43
C ALA A 52 -1.37 1.14 -6.45
N VAL A 53 -1.42 -0.19 -6.61
CA VAL A 53 -2.11 -1.09 -5.67
C VAL A 53 -1.53 -0.93 -4.26
N ALA A 54 -0.21 -1.06 -4.09
CA ALA A 54 0.45 -0.92 -2.79
C ALA A 54 0.21 0.47 -2.17
N SER A 55 0.34 1.53 -2.96
CA SER A 55 0.10 2.90 -2.51
C SER A 55 -1.35 3.13 -2.09
N LEU A 56 -2.31 2.61 -2.85
CA LEU A 56 -3.74 2.73 -2.53
C LEU A 56 -4.10 1.96 -1.27
N THR A 57 -3.56 0.74 -1.08
CA THR A 57 -3.76 -0.02 0.15
C THR A 57 -3.24 0.75 1.36
N GLN A 58 -2.04 1.31 1.30
CA GLN A 58 -1.51 2.15 2.38
C GLN A 58 -2.38 3.38 2.67
N GLN A 59 -2.92 4.02 1.63
CA GLN A 59 -3.84 5.15 1.80
C GLN A 59 -5.17 4.73 2.44
N ILE A 60 -5.69 3.56 2.07
CA ILE A 60 -6.91 2.98 2.64
C ILE A 60 -6.71 2.63 4.11
N VAL A 61 -5.58 2.02 4.48
CA VAL A 61 -5.20 1.74 5.86
C VAL A 61 -5.20 3.04 6.67
N LYS A 62 -4.53 4.09 6.19
CA LYS A 62 -4.47 5.39 6.88
C LYS A 62 -5.85 6.05 7.03
N ALA A 63 -6.68 6.00 6.00
CA ALA A 63 -8.05 6.53 6.06
C ALA A 63 -8.90 5.76 7.08
N TYR A 64 -8.73 4.45 7.18
CA TYR A 64 -9.39 3.62 8.17
C TYR A 64 -8.90 3.90 9.60
N GLU A 65 -7.60 4.07 9.80
CA GLU A 65 -7.00 4.36 11.11
C GLU A 65 -7.44 5.73 11.65
N SER A 66 -7.55 6.74 10.77
CA SER A 66 -8.01 8.09 11.13
C SER A 66 -9.53 8.21 11.28
N ALA A 67 -10.28 7.18 10.88
CA ALA A 67 -11.73 7.16 11.00
C ALA A 67 -12.17 7.29 12.46
N GLN A 68 -13.24 8.04 12.71
CA GLN A 68 -13.90 8.09 14.02
C GLN A 68 -15.19 7.27 14.07
N TYR A 69 -15.77 6.99 12.89
CA TYR A 69 -17.06 6.35 12.76
C TYR A 69 -17.07 5.27 11.67
N ASN A 70 -18.13 4.46 11.60
CA ASN A 70 -18.37 3.42 10.58
C ASN A 70 -17.23 2.38 10.41
N LYS A 71 -16.36 2.23 11.42
CA LYS A 71 -15.20 1.33 11.40
C LYS A 71 -15.58 -0.12 11.09
N LYS A 72 -16.67 -0.65 11.66
CA LYS A 72 -17.05 -2.05 11.45
C LYS A 72 -17.31 -2.37 9.97
N SER A 73 -18.00 -1.48 9.25
CA SER A 73 -18.29 -1.68 7.83
C SER A 73 -17.03 -1.49 6.96
N CYS A 74 -16.17 -0.54 7.32
CA CYS A 74 -14.90 -0.31 6.62
C CYS A 74 -13.85 -1.41 6.87
N ALA A 75 -13.90 -2.12 7.99
CA ALA A 75 -12.96 -3.19 8.32
C ALA A 75 -12.98 -4.32 7.29
N VAL A 76 -14.18 -4.73 6.84
CA VAL A 76 -14.34 -5.77 5.82
C VAL A 76 -13.73 -5.34 4.48
N LEU A 77 -13.88 -4.06 4.11
CA LEU A 77 -13.27 -3.53 2.88
C LEU A 77 -11.74 -3.48 3.00
N LEU A 78 -11.22 -3.07 4.17
CA LEU A 78 -9.79 -3.05 4.44
C LEU A 78 -9.16 -4.45 4.31
N GLU A 79 -9.75 -5.46 4.94
CA GLU A 79 -9.29 -6.85 4.86
C GLU A 79 -9.22 -7.34 3.41
N ARG A 80 -10.25 -7.05 2.61
CA ARG A 80 -10.30 -7.43 1.19
C ARG A 80 -9.22 -6.75 0.37
N VAL A 81 -8.97 -5.46 0.62
CA VAL A 81 -7.92 -4.70 -0.09
C VAL A 81 -6.53 -5.25 0.26
N GLN A 82 -6.28 -5.55 1.53
CA GLN A 82 -5.01 -6.16 1.98
C GLN A 82 -4.79 -7.55 1.37
N ALA A 83 -5.84 -8.39 1.34
CA ALA A 83 -5.77 -9.69 0.68
C ALA A 83 -5.46 -9.55 -0.83
N ALA A 84 -6.06 -8.57 -1.50
CA ALA A 84 -5.82 -8.31 -2.90
C ALA A 84 -4.39 -7.80 -3.17
N GLU A 85 -3.83 -6.95 -2.30
CA GLU A 85 -2.42 -6.54 -2.38
C GLU A 85 -1.48 -7.75 -2.26
N ILE A 86 -1.73 -8.64 -1.29
CA ILE A 86 -0.93 -9.87 -1.12
C ILE A 86 -0.99 -10.73 -2.39
N ALA A 87 -2.17 -10.86 -3.01
CA ALA A 87 -2.33 -11.60 -4.26
C ALA A 87 -1.53 -10.96 -5.41
N VAL A 88 -1.55 -9.63 -5.53
CA VAL A 88 -0.76 -8.89 -6.54
C VAL A 88 0.74 -9.06 -6.29
N GLN A 89 1.20 -9.01 -5.04
CA GLN A 89 2.59 -9.27 -4.69
C GLN A 89 3.00 -10.71 -5.07
N ALA A 90 2.14 -11.69 -4.78
CA ALA A 90 2.37 -13.09 -5.16
C ALA A 90 2.38 -13.30 -6.68
N LEU A 91 1.53 -12.57 -7.42
CA LEU A 91 1.52 -12.56 -8.89
C LEU A 91 2.84 -11.99 -9.43
N ASN A 92 3.32 -10.87 -8.88
CA ASN A 92 4.58 -10.24 -9.31
C ASN A 92 5.80 -11.13 -9.02
N ARG A 93 5.82 -11.84 -7.88
CA ARG A 93 6.87 -12.82 -7.55
C ARG A 93 6.90 -13.99 -8.53
N ARG A 94 5.73 -14.44 -9.00
CA ARG A 94 5.56 -15.54 -9.96
C ARG A 94 5.39 -15.06 -11.40
N LYS A 95 6.00 -13.91 -11.74
CA LYS A 95 5.78 -13.28 -13.04
C LYS A 95 6.19 -14.15 -14.22
N GLN A 96 7.27 -14.91 -14.09
CA GLN A 96 7.74 -15.84 -15.11
C GLN A 96 6.69 -16.90 -15.45
N GLU A 97 6.04 -17.49 -14.44
CA GLU A 97 4.95 -18.47 -14.60
C GLU A 97 3.71 -17.86 -15.28
N ASN A 98 3.56 -16.54 -15.18
CA ASN A 98 2.38 -15.80 -15.65
C ASN A 98 2.67 -14.93 -16.89
N GLU A 99 3.80 -15.12 -17.57
CA GLU A 99 4.22 -14.29 -18.71
C GLU A 99 3.13 -14.13 -19.76
N LYS A 100 2.46 -15.24 -20.11
CA LYS A 100 1.38 -15.24 -21.12
C LYS A 100 0.24 -14.30 -20.76
N ASN A 101 -0.08 -14.18 -19.47
CA ASN A 101 -1.09 -13.25 -18.98
C ASN A 101 -0.60 -11.81 -19.08
N PHE A 102 0.66 -11.54 -18.74
CA PHE A 102 1.23 -10.19 -18.86
C PHE A 102 1.26 -9.69 -20.31
N ARG A 103 1.43 -10.58 -21.29
CA ARG A 103 1.32 -10.24 -22.72
C ARG A 103 -0.13 -10.07 -23.21
N ASN A 104 -1.13 -10.37 -22.39
CA ASN A 104 -2.54 -10.28 -22.77
C ASN A 104 -3.10 -8.89 -22.46
N GLN A 105 -3.57 -8.18 -23.48
CA GLN A 105 -4.13 -6.84 -23.35
C GLN A 105 -5.41 -6.80 -22.49
N SER A 106 -6.27 -7.81 -22.57
CA SER A 106 -7.47 -7.90 -21.71
C SER A 106 -7.09 -8.13 -20.24
N TYR A 107 -5.96 -8.78 -19.99
CA TYR A 107 -5.42 -8.93 -18.63
C TYR A 107 -4.95 -7.58 -18.09
N TYR A 108 -4.28 -6.78 -18.94
CA TYR A 108 -3.89 -5.41 -18.61
C TYR A 108 -5.11 -4.55 -18.23
N TYR A 109 -6.16 -4.54 -19.07
CA TYR A 109 -7.37 -3.78 -18.80
C TYR A 109 -8.09 -4.23 -17.52
N SER A 110 -8.05 -5.53 -17.22
CA SER A 110 -8.58 -6.06 -15.97
C SER A 110 -7.80 -5.50 -14.77
N PHE A 111 -6.48 -5.38 -14.90
CA PHE A 111 -5.62 -4.81 -13.86
C PHE A 111 -5.85 -3.30 -13.69
N GLU A 112 -6.01 -2.54 -14.78
CA GLU A 112 -6.38 -1.12 -14.70
C GLU A 112 -7.73 -0.91 -14.00
N ARG A 113 -8.73 -1.72 -14.35
CA ARG A 113 -10.04 -1.69 -13.70
C ARG A 113 -9.94 -2.04 -12.22
N PHE A 114 -9.09 -3.00 -11.87
CA PHE A 114 -8.81 -3.33 -10.48
C PHE A 114 -8.25 -2.13 -9.70
N VAL A 115 -7.27 -1.41 -10.27
CA VAL A 115 -6.74 -0.17 -9.67
C VAL A 115 -7.83 0.90 -9.52
N ALA A 116 -8.72 1.04 -10.51
CA ALA A 116 -9.85 1.98 -10.42
C ALA A 116 -10.79 1.63 -9.25
N ILE A 117 -11.12 0.35 -9.07
CA ILE A 117 -11.96 -0.12 -7.94
C ILE A 117 -11.28 0.19 -6.59
N LEU A 118 -9.97 0.01 -6.47
CA LEU A 118 -9.25 0.38 -5.24
C LEU A 118 -9.34 1.89 -4.95
N ARG A 119 -9.34 2.75 -5.97
CA ARG A 119 -9.56 4.20 -5.80
C ARG A 119 -10.98 4.50 -5.32
N GLU A 120 -11.98 3.81 -5.86
CA GLU A 120 -13.37 3.95 -5.41
C GLU A 120 -13.55 3.50 -3.96
N ILE A 121 -12.95 2.36 -3.57
CA ILE A 121 -12.96 1.88 -2.18
C ILE A 121 -12.32 2.90 -1.24
N LYS A 122 -11.18 3.48 -1.64
CA LYS A 122 -10.54 4.57 -0.88
C LYS A 122 -11.50 5.74 -0.69
N GLY A 123 -12.12 6.23 -1.77
CA GLY A 123 -13.08 7.33 -1.70
C GLY A 123 -14.25 7.02 -0.76
N PHE A 124 -14.86 5.85 -0.93
CA PHE A 124 -15.93 5.39 -0.05
C PHE A 124 -15.54 5.38 1.42
N ILE A 125 -14.38 4.79 1.76
CA ILE A 125 -13.89 4.74 3.14
C ILE A 125 -13.67 6.15 3.67
N GLN A 126 -13.10 7.07 2.90
CA GLN A 126 -12.94 8.47 3.32
C GLN A 126 -14.30 9.14 3.57
N ASP A 127 -15.25 8.99 2.67
CA ASP A 127 -16.56 9.64 2.79
C ASP A 127 -17.34 9.13 4.01
N VAL A 128 -17.49 7.81 4.16
CA VAL A 128 -18.33 7.24 5.23
C VAL A 128 -17.70 7.34 6.63
N THR A 129 -16.38 7.48 6.71
CA THR A 129 -15.69 7.65 8.00
C THR A 129 -15.79 9.07 8.53
N HIS A 130 -16.06 10.05 7.66
CA HIS A 130 -16.30 11.45 8.02
C HIS A 130 -17.79 11.82 8.08
N LEU A 131 -18.68 11.14 7.32
CA LEU A 131 -20.09 11.54 7.15
C LEU A 131 -20.90 11.61 8.46
N SER A 132 -20.77 10.63 9.35
CA SER A 132 -21.54 10.63 10.60
C SER A 132 -21.04 11.67 11.62
N GLY A 133 -19.83 12.21 11.43
CA GLY A 133 -19.40 13.41 12.15
C GLY A 133 -20.24 14.62 11.75
N TYR A 134 -20.53 14.76 10.45
CA TYR A 134 -21.38 15.83 9.93
C TYR A 134 -22.84 15.70 10.35
N GLU A 135 -23.41 14.49 10.35
CA GLU A 135 -24.79 14.26 10.82
C GLU A 135 -24.97 14.63 12.30
N ASN A 136 -24.01 14.29 13.16
CA ASN A 136 -24.04 14.67 14.58
C ASN A 136 -23.90 16.18 14.78
N LEU A 137 -22.99 16.84 14.05
CA LEU A 137 -22.87 18.29 14.09
C LEU A 137 -24.18 18.96 13.65
N PHE A 138 -24.80 18.47 12.57
CA PHE A 138 -26.06 18.99 12.06
C PHE A 138 -27.20 18.90 13.09
N GLN A 139 -27.31 17.78 13.81
CA GLN A 139 -28.28 17.63 14.90
C GLN A 139 -28.02 18.62 16.04
N VAL A 140 -26.77 18.77 16.48
CA VAL A 140 -26.39 19.73 17.54
C VAL A 140 -26.69 21.17 17.12
N PHE A 141 -26.40 21.53 15.87
CA PHE A 141 -26.72 22.85 15.33
C PHE A 141 -28.23 23.10 15.29
N THR A 142 -29.02 22.10 14.90
CA THR A 142 -30.49 22.19 14.84
C THR A 142 -31.07 22.41 16.25
N LEU A 143 -30.68 21.59 17.23
CA LEU A 143 -31.12 21.74 18.61
C LEU A 143 -30.74 23.10 19.19
N LYS A 144 -29.51 23.58 18.95
CA LYS A 144 -29.06 24.89 19.45
C LYS A 144 -29.87 26.06 18.87
N LYS A 145 -30.35 25.92 17.64
CA LYS A 145 -31.25 26.91 17.02
C LYS A 145 -32.63 26.91 17.68
N ASP A 146 -33.14 25.74 18.05
CA ASP A 146 -34.43 25.58 18.71
C ASP A 146 -34.40 26.06 20.19
N PHE A 147 -33.24 25.99 20.85
CA PHE A 147 -33.06 26.52 22.22
C PHE A 147 -32.82 28.03 22.30
N ASN A 148 -32.40 28.66 21.19
CA ASN A 148 -32.12 30.09 21.12
C ASN A 148 -33.29 30.91 20.52
N ASN A 149 -34.47 30.30 20.37
CA ASN A 149 -35.73 30.91 19.96
C ASN A 149 -36.75 30.80 21.10
#